data_AF-A0AA88WQ14-F1
#
_entry.id   AF-A0AA88WQ14-F1
#
_cell.length_a   1.000
_cell.length_b   1.000
_cell.length_c   1.000
_cell.angle_alpha   90.00
_cell.angle_beta   90.00
_cell.angle_gamma   90.00
#
_symmetry.space_group_name_H-M   'P 1'
#
loop_
_entity.id
_entity.type
_entity.pdbx_description
1 polymer ?
#
loop_
_entity_poly.entity_id
_entity_poly.type
_entity_poly.pdbx_seq_one_letter_code
_entity_poly.pdbx_strand_id
1 'polypeptide(L)'
;MATSSEYFPEGIDIYFENVGGKMSDAVILNMRKHGRIAVCGLISQYNLPEPEGVKNVMPLIYKRITMKGFSAFDYLAHYTKFYDILLPFIREGKTVYIEDVAEGLEKTPAAVVGLYSGRNIGKQVIVVSRE
;
A
#
# COMPACT_ATOMS: atom_id res chain seq x y z
N MET A 1 -14.63 7.77 -11.88
CA MET A 1 -13.99 6.95 -10.83
C MET A 1 -15.06 6.02 -10.30
N ALA A 2 -14.91 4.71 -10.49
CA ALA A 2 -15.82 3.73 -9.92
C ALA A 2 -15.84 3.91 -8.39
N THR A 3 -17.03 4.06 -7.82
CA THR A 3 -17.20 4.19 -6.38
C THR A 3 -16.95 2.83 -5.75
N SER A 4 -16.38 2.78 -4.54
CA SER A 4 -16.19 1.52 -3.80
C SER A 4 -17.46 0.66 -3.72
N SER A 5 -18.65 1.26 -3.79
CA SER A 5 -19.94 0.57 -3.77
C SER A 5 -20.22 -0.30 -4.99
N GLU A 6 -19.61 -0.02 -6.16
CA GLU A 6 -19.80 -0.82 -7.37
C GLU A 6 -19.11 -2.18 -7.24
N TYR A 7 -17.88 -2.18 -6.71
CA TYR A 7 -17.09 -3.40 -6.52
C TYR A 7 -17.35 -4.09 -5.17
N PHE A 8 -17.81 -3.34 -4.17
CA PHE A 8 -18.09 -3.83 -2.82
C PHE A 8 -19.53 -3.47 -2.42
N PRO A 9 -20.56 -4.07 -3.06
CA PRO A 9 -21.95 -3.77 -2.74
C PRO A 9 -22.30 -4.09 -1.28
N GLU A 10 -21.58 -5.03 -0.66
CA GLU A 10 -21.74 -5.42 0.75
C GLU A 10 -20.74 -4.72 1.70
N GLY A 11 -19.90 -3.83 1.17
CA GLY A 11 -18.85 -3.11 1.89
C GLY A 11 -17.53 -3.86 2.03
N ILE A 12 -16.56 -3.22 2.69
CA ILE A 12 -15.16 -3.69 2.80
C ILE A 12 -14.86 -4.21 4.21
N ASP A 13 -14.37 -5.45 4.35
CA ASP A 13 -13.94 -5.99 5.65
C ASP A 13 -12.48 -5.62 6.00
N ILE A 14 -11.59 -5.59 5.02
CA ILE A 14 -10.17 -5.29 5.21
C ILE A 14 -9.72 -4.26 4.18
N TYR A 15 -9.01 -3.25 4.66
CA TYR A 15 -8.34 -2.28 3.81
C TYR A 15 -6.86 -2.19 4.19
N PHE A 16 -6.00 -2.44 3.21
CA PHE A 16 -4.55 -2.29 3.35
C PHE A 16 -4.17 -0.91 2.82
N GLU A 17 -3.93 0.03 3.74
CA GLU A 17 -3.79 1.45 3.44
C GLU A 17 -2.34 1.81 3.11
N ASN A 18 -2.13 2.31 1.89
CA ASN A 18 -0.84 2.77 1.36
C ASN A 18 -0.90 4.23 0.83
N VAL A 19 -2.10 4.77 0.64
CA VAL A 19 -2.37 5.98 -0.14
C VAL A 19 -2.72 7.15 0.76
N GLY A 20 -3.72 7.04 1.64
CA GLY A 20 -4.20 8.16 2.45
C GLY A 20 -5.26 9.04 1.76
N GLY A 21 -5.54 10.19 2.39
CA GLY A 21 -6.36 11.26 1.83
C GLY A 21 -7.78 10.84 1.45
N LYS A 22 -8.25 11.31 0.28
CA LYS A 22 -9.61 11.06 -0.24
C LYS A 22 -9.93 9.57 -0.39
N MET A 23 -8.92 8.72 -0.64
CA MET A 23 -9.12 7.27 -0.73
C MET A 23 -9.52 6.69 0.62
N SER A 24 -8.80 7.04 1.69
CA SER A 24 -9.14 6.61 3.06
C SER A 24 -10.55 7.05 3.44
N ASP A 25 -10.89 8.32 3.17
CA ASP A 25 -12.21 8.87 3.47
C ASP A 25 -13.33 8.10 2.76
N ALA A 26 -13.13 7.73 1.50
CA ALA A 26 -14.10 6.94 0.74
C ALA A 26 -14.21 5.51 1.27
N VAL A 27 -13.08 4.86 1.58
CA VAL A 27 -13.07 3.47 2.07
C VAL A 27 -13.71 3.38 3.46
N ILE A 28 -13.39 4.28 4.39
CA ILE A 28 -13.94 4.25 5.76
C ILE A 28 -15.48 4.32 5.75
N LEU A 29 -16.07 5.12 4.85
CA LEU A 29 -17.52 5.16 4.65
C LEU A 29 -18.09 3.82 4.18
N ASN A 30 -17.35 3.08 3.35
CA ASN A 30 -17.77 1.81 2.76
C ASN A 30 -17.33 0.56 3.55
N MET A 31 -16.60 0.73 4.67
CA MET A 31 -16.21 -0.40 5.52
C MET A 31 -17.41 -1.12 6.12
N ARG A 32 -17.26 -2.41 6.39
CA ARG A 32 -18.22 -3.23 7.10
C ARG A 32 -18.08 -3.08 8.62
N LYS A 33 -19.11 -3.58 9.30
CA LYS A 33 -19.15 -3.75 10.75
C LYS A 33 -17.96 -4.62 11.19
N HIS A 34 -17.12 -4.14 12.11
CA HIS A 34 -15.87 -4.80 12.56
C HIS A 34 -14.75 -4.87 11.50
N GLY A 35 -14.80 -3.97 10.51
CA GLY A 35 -13.74 -3.86 9.51
C GLY A 35 -12.37 -3.51 10.09
N ARG A 36 -11.30 -3.80 9.36
CA ARG A 36 -9.91 -3.57 9.75
C ARG A 36 -9.16 -2.77 8.70
N ILE A 37 -8.43 -1.76 9.14
CA ILE A 37 -7.57 -0.92 8.31
C ILE A 37 -6.14 -1.08 8.82
N ALA A 38 -5.28 -1.69 8.01
CA ALA A 38 -3.85 -1.81 8.27
C ALA A 38 -3.13 -0.63 7.60
N VAL A 39 -2.67 0.33 8.39
CA VAL A 39 -2.03 1.55 7.89
C VAL A 39 -0.55 1.28 7.67
N CYS A 40 -0.19 0.95 6.43
CA CYS A 40 1.18 0.70 5.99
C CYS A 40 1.86 1.99 5.53
N GLY A 41 1.13 2.87 4.86
CA GLY A 41 1.66 4.12 4.33
C GLY A 41 0.56 5.08 3.90
N LEU A 42 0.94 6.33 3.61
CA LEU A 42 0.04 7.42 3.22
C LEU A 42 0.69 8.22 2.08
N ILE A 43 1.06 7.55 0.97
CA ILE A 43 1.94 8.13 -0.07
C ILE A 43 1.39 9.41 -0.70
N SER A 44 0.06 9.59 -0.76
CA SER A 44 -0.54 10.82 -1.28
C SER A 44 -0.23 12.06 -0.44
N GLN A 45 0.23 11.87 0.80
CA GLN A 45 0.42 12.94 1.79
C GLN A 45 1.88 13.39 1.92
N TYR A 46 2.86 12.56 1.51
CA TYR A 46 4.29 12.79 1.80
C TYR A 46 4.88 14.04 1.16
N ASN A 47 4.39 14.43 -0.02
CA ASN A 47 4.91 15.55 -0.79
C ASN A 47 4.01 16.81 -0.71
N LEU A 48 3.03 16.81 0.21
CA LEU A 48 2.18 17.97 0.44
C LEU A 48 2.81 18.88 1.51
N PRO A 49 2.77 20.21 1.35
CA PRO A 49 3.22 21.13 2.39
C PRO A 49 2.36 21.04 3.66
N GLU A 50 1.08 20.70 3.49
CA GLU A 50 0.14 20.44 4.57
C GLU A 50 -0.65 19.15 4.25
N PRO A 51 -0.51 18.07 5.05
CA PRO A 51 -1.27 16.84 4.84
C PRO A 51 -2.78 17.03 5.01
N GLU A 52 -3.55 16.35 4.17
CA GLU A 52 -5.00 16.27 4.30
C GLU A 52 -5.39 15.41 5.53
N GLY A 53 -6.27 15.94 6.37
CA GLY A 53 -6.87 15.18 7.46
C GLY A 53 -7.94 14.20 6.99
N VAL A 54 -8.09 13.07 7.69
CA VAL A 54 -9.20 12.12 7.51
C VAL A 54 -10.47 12.73 8.10
N LYS A 55 -11.52 12.91 7.29
CA LYS A 55 -12.77 13.57 7.68
C LYS A 55 -13.81 12.58 8.20
N ASN A 56 -13.89 11.40 7.60
CA ASN A 56 -14.94 10.43 7.88
C ASN A 56 -14.57 9.48 9.03
N VAL A 57 -14.35 10.01 10.24
CA VAL A 57 -13.93 9.20 11.40
C VAL A 57 -15.09 8.60 12.20
N MET A 58 -16.31 9.13 12.07
CA MET A 58 -17.50 8.61 12.78
C MET A 58 -17.78 7.10 12.55
N PRO A 59 -17.60 6.53 11.33
CA PRO A 59 -17.73 5.10 11.08
C PRO A 59 -16.83 4.24 11.96
N LEU A 60 -15.68 4.74 12.41
CA LEU A 60 -14.81 4.00 13.31
C LEU A 60 -15.55 3.58 14.59
N ILE A 61 -16.40 4.46 15.13
CA ILE A 61 -17.20 4.21 16.32
C ILE A 61 -18.36 3.27 15.99
N TYR A 62 -19.29 3.71 15.14
CA TYR A 62 -20.56 3.01 14.99
C TYR A 62 -20.41 1.71 14.18
N LYS A 63 -19.36 1.53 13.38
CA LYS A 63 -19.00 0.26 12.74
C LYS A 63 -17.98 -0.55 13.53
N ARG A 64 -17.36 0.01 14.57
CA ARG A 64 -16.27 -0.61 15.37
C ARG A 64 -15.11 -1.06 14.50
N ILE A 65 -14.63 -0.17 13.64
CA ILE A 65 -13.50 -0.43 12.76
C ILE A 65 -12.21 -0.28 13.56
N THR A 66 -11.28 -1.21 13.39
CA THR A 66 -9.92 -1.06 13.89
C THR A 66 -9.04 -0.44 12.82
N MET A 67 -8.49 0.74 13.08
CA MET A 67 -7.48 1.36 12.24
C MET A 67 -6.15 1.34 12.98
N LYS A 68 -5.16 0.61 12.46
CA LYS A 68 -3.89 0.36 13.15
C LYS A 68 -2.71 0.53 12.20
N GLY A 69 -1.79 1.42 12.58
CA GLY A 69 -0.47 1.52 11.96
C GLY A 69 0.45 0.39 12.37
N PHE A 70 1.38 0.06 11.49
CA PHE A 70 2.45 -0.90 11.76
C PHE A 70 3.71 -0.53 10.98
N SER A 71 4.86 -0.97 11.45
CA SER A 71 6.13 -0.87 10.73
C SER A 71 6.66 -2.27 10.44
N ALA A 72 7.18 -2.50 9.23
CA ALA A 72 7.82 -3.77 8.90
C ALA A 72 9.01 -4.10 9.83
N PHE A 73 9.67 -3.06 10.37
CA PHE A 73 10.79 -3.20 11.30
C PHE A 73 10.38 -3.88 12.62
N ASP A 74 9.13 -3.74 13.05
CA ASP A 74 8.61 -4.38 14.27
C ASP A 74 8.47 -5.91 14.11
N TYR A 75 8.52 -6.42 12.87
CA TYR A 75 8.28 -7.83 12.53
C TYR A 75 9.51 -8.52 11.95
N LEU A 76 10.71 -7.93 12.06
CA LEU A 76 11.95 -8.54 11.54
C LEU A 76 12.23 -9.94 12.11
N ALA A 77 11.79 -10.23 13.34
CA ALA A 77 11.89 -11.56 13.93
C ALA A 77 11.14 -12.65 13.13
N HIS A 78 10.19 -12.26 12.27
CA HIS A 78 9.45 -13.16 11.39
C HIS A 78 10.05 -13.29 9.99
N TYR A 79 11.14 -12.59 9.69
CA TYR A 79 11.70 -12.50 8.34
C TYR A 79 12.05 -13.88 7.76
N THR A 80 12.77 -14.72 8.52
CA THR A 80 13.12 -16.09 8.08
C THR A 80 11.86 -16.91 7.77
N LYS A 81 10.87 -16.88 8.66
CA LYS A 81 9.60 -17.58 8.47
C LYS A 81 8.83 -17.07 7.24
N PHE A 82 8.87 -15.77 6.98
CA PHE A 82 8.28 -15.19 5.78
C PHE A 82 8.96 -15.72 4.50
N TYR A 83 10.29 -15.81 4.49
CA TYR A 83 11.03 -16.39 3.37
C TYR A 83 10.69 -17.85 3.12
N ASP A 84 10.62 -18.66 4.18
CA ASP A 84 10.28 -20.08 4.08
C ASP A 84 8.89 -20.30 3.48
N ILE A 85 7.95 -19.36 3.73
CA ILE A 85 6.62 -19.37 3.14
C ILE A 85 6.64 -18.86 1.70
N LEU A 86 7.32 -17.75 1.41
CA LEU A 86 7.22 -17.07 0.11
C LEU A 86 8.01 -17.80 -0.99
N LEU A 87 9.20 -18.32 -0.67
CA LEU A 87 10.08 -18.94 -1.67
C LEU A 87 9.44 -20.10 -2.45
N PRO A 88 8.71 -21.03 -1.81
CA PRO A 88 7.96 -22.05 -2.54
C PRO A 88 6.96 -21.46 -3.53
N PHE A 89 6.20 -20.43 -3.15
CA PHE A 89 5.21 -19.81 -4.04
C PHE A 89 5.87 -19.15 -5.26
N ILE A 90 7.03 -18.52 -5.07
CA ILE A 90 7.80 -17.97 -6.19
C ILE A 90 8.28 -19.10 -7.11
N ARG A 91 8.91 -20.15 -6.55
CA ARG A 91 9.45 -21.29 -7.33
C ARG A 91 8.36 -22.05 -8.09
N GLU A 92 7.17 -22.15 -7.51
CA GLU A 92 6.00 -22.80 -8.11
C GLU A 92 5.22 -21.88 -9.07
N GLY A 93 5.66 -20.63 -9.27
CA GLY A 93 4.97 -19.66 -10.14
C GLY A 93 3.62 -19.20 -9.60
N LYS A 94 3.33 -19.41 -8.32
CA LYS A 94 2.10 -18.97 -7.63
C LYS A 94 2.14 -17.50 -7.21
N THR A 95 3.31 -16.86 -7.31
CA THR A 95 3.48 -15.42 -7.10
C THR A 95 4.03 -14.77 -8.36
N VAL A 96 3.28 -13.81 -8.89
CA VAL A 96 3.74 -12.95 -9.99
C VAL A 96 4.28 -11.66 -9.39
N TYR A 97 5.46 -11.25 -9.84
CA TYR A 97 6.11 -10.02 -9.43
C TYR A 97 6.58 -9.26 -10.67
N ILE A 98 6.33 -7.96 -10.68
CA ILE A 98 6.61 -7.07 -11.81
C ILE A 98 7.57 -6.00 -11.33
N GLU A 99 8.64 -5.79 -12.09
CA GLU A 99 9.66 -4.77 -11.83
C GLU A 99 9.65 -3.72 -12.92
N ASP A 100 9.88 -2.48 -12.51
CA ASP A 100 10.21 -1.37 -13.39
C ASP A 100 11.71 -1.09 -13.22
N VAL A 101 12.52 -1.44 -14.21
CA VAL A 101 13.97 -1.46 -14.09
C VAL A 101 14.58 -0.26 -14.81
N ALA A 102 15.32 0.56 -14.07
CA ALA A 102 16.17 1.60 -14.62
C ALA A 102 17.64 1.20 -14.50
N GLU A 103 18.39 1.26 -15.60
CA GLU A 103 19.81 0.93 -15.63
C GLU A 103 20.67 2.20 -15.50
N GLY A 104 21.67 2.14 -14.62
CA GLY A 104 22.58 3.24 -14.33
C GLY A 104 22.19 4.04 -13.08
N LEU A 105 23.18 4.31 -12.23
CA LEU A 105 22.98 5.08 -10.99
C LEU A 105 22.44 6.49 -11.28
N GLU A 106 22.84 7.08 -12.41
CA GLU A 106 22.40 8.39 -12.88
C GLU A 106 20.90 8.48 -13.18
N LYS A 107 20.21 7.33 -13.35
CA LYS A 107 18.75 7.30 -13.54
C LYS A 107 17.97 7.42 -12.23
N THR A 108 18.63 7.27 -11.09
CA THR A 108 17.99 7.28 -9.76
C THR A 108 17.09 8.51 -9.55
N PRO A 109 17.52 9.76 -9.82
CA PRO A 109 16.66 10.93 -9.60
C PRO A 109 15.36 10.87 -10.41
N ALA A 110 15.45 10.52 -11.70
CA ALA A 110 14.29 10.44 -12.58
C ALA A 110 13.33 9.30 -12.17
N ALA A 111 13.87 8.17 -11.75
CA ALA A 111 13.12 7.01 -11.26
C ALA A 111 12.40 7.32 -9.94
N VAL A 112 13.05 8.00 -8.99
CA VAL A 112 12.43 8.41 -7.71
C VAL A 112 11.31 9.42 -7.96
N VAL A 113 11.51 10.42 -8.82
CA VAL A 113 10.43 11.34 -9.22
C VAL A 113 9.31 10.57 -9.92
N GLY A 114 9.66 9.55 -10.72
CA GLY A 114 8.72 8.65 -11.38
C GLY A 114 7.82 7.91 -10.39
N LEU A 115 8.41 7.34 -9.34
CA LEU A 115 7.70 6.67 -8.26
C LEU A 115 6.63 7.57 -7.63
N TYR A 116 7.00 8.80 -7.24
CA TYR A 116 6.07 9.73 -6.59
C TYR A 116 5.05 10.37 -7.56
N SER A 117 5.26 10.22 -8.87
CA SER A 117 4.30 10.66 -9.90
C SER A 117 3.50 9.50 -10.49
N GLY A 118 3.63 8.29 -9.94
CA GLY A 118 2.90 7.10 -10.39
C GLY A 118 3.28 6.61 -11.79
N ARG A 119 4.51 6.91 -12.25
CA ARG A 119 4.99 6.49 -13.57
C ARG A 119 5.47 5.04 -13.62
N ASN A 120 5.85 4.46 -12.47
CA ASN A 120 6.38 3.12 -12.42
C ASN A 120 5.28 2.06 -12.60
N ILE A 121 5.59 0.97 -13.32
CA ILE A 121 4.74 -0.21 -13.41
C ILE A 121 5.39 -1.37 -12.65
N GLY A 122 4.89 -1.65 -11.45
CA GLY A 122 5.51 -2.62 -10.54
C GLY A 122 6.56 -1.98 -9.63
N LYS A 123 7.48 -2.78 -9.08
CA LYS A 123 8.50 -2.28 -8.16
C LYS A 123 9.62 -1.60 -8.94
N GLN A 124 9.86 -0.31 -8.66
CA GLN A 124 11.02 0.40 -9.19
C GLN A 124 12.33 -0.20 -8.63
N VAL A 125 13.22 -0.59 -9.53
CA VAL A 125 14.58 -1.09 -9.26
C VAL A 125 15.60 -0.27 -10.05
N ILE A 126 16.75 0.00 -9.44
CA ILE A 126 17.90 0.60 -10.11
C ILE A 126 19.01 -0.45 -10.22
N VAL A 127 19.41 -0.78 -11.45
CA VAL A 127 20.56 -1.64 -11.72
C VAL A 127 21.79 -0.74 -11.80
N VAL A 128 22.59 -0.72 -10.74
CA VAL A 128 23.82 0.09 -10.65
C VAL A 128 24.95 -0.53 -11.47
N SER A 129 25.10 -1.85 -11.36
CA SER A 129 25.99 -2.67 -12.17
C SER A 129 25.32 -4.03 -12.36
N ARG A 130 25.57 -4.67 -13.50
CA ARG A 130 25.27 -6.09 -13.68
C ARG A 130 26.49 -6.91 -13.24
N GLU A 131 26.22 -8.06 -12.64
CA GLU A 131 27.23 -9.10 -12.41
C GLU A 131 27.56 -9.83 -13.72
#